data_AF-A0A1B6G4S7-F1
#
_entry.id   AF-A0A1B6G4S7-F1
#
_cell.length_a   1.000
_cell.length_b   1.000
_cell.length_c   1.000
_cell.angle_alpha   90.00
_cell.angle_beta   90.00
_cell.angle_gamma   90.00
#
_symmetry.space_group_name_H-M   'P 1'
#
loop_
_entity.id
_entity.type
_entity.pdbx_description
1 polymer ?
#
loop_
_entity_poly.entity_id
_entity_poly.type
_entity_poly.pdbx_seq_one_letter_code
_entity_poly.pdbx_strand_id
1 'polypeptide(L)'
;ATDVRYQAMINCELQMVGDEFSRKPFAVAVQQGSPLKDSFNNAILQLLNKRKLEKLKEIWWNQNPEKKICEKPDDQADGISIHNIGGVFIVIFVGIALACITLAFEYWWMKYKKPKDDSDSVNSKIFEHRRKWSRQSDTKHVSSVTDVASSTNF
;
A
#
# COMPACT_ATOMS: atom_id res chain seq x y z
N ALA A 1 32.16 5.50 22.22
CA ALA A 1 30.74 5.26 21.89
C ALA A 1 29.93 4.87 23.11
N THR A 2 30.35 3.88 23.91
CA THR A 2 29.66 3.51 25.16
C THR A 2 29.57 4.63 26.19
N ASP A 3 30.59 5.49 26.28
CA ASP A 3 30.61 6.66 27.17
C ASP A 3 29.47 7.66 26.85
N VAL A 4 29.36 8.06 25.58
CA VAL A 4 28.27 8.94 25.10
C VAL A 4 26.90 8.32 25.36
N ARG A 5 26.77 7.00 25.11
CA ARG A 5 25.52 6.27 25.39
C ARG A 5 25.17 6.26 26.88
N TYR A 6 26.15 6.15 27.75
CA TYR A 6 25.95 6.21 29.19
C TYR A 6 25.56 7.64 29.63
N GLN A 7 26.23 8.67 29.12
CA GLN A 7 25.86 10.06 29.40
C GLN A 7 24.44 10.41 28.93
N ALA A 8 24.04 9.96 27.74
CA ALA A 8 22.68 10.12 27.24
C ALA A 8 21.63 9.27 28.00
N MET A 9 22.07 8.23 28.73
CA MET A 9 21.19 7.43 29.58
C MET A 9 20.89 8.10 30.93
N ILE A 10 21.84 8.86 31.46
CA ILE A 10 21.73 9.49 32.79
C ILE A 10 21.29 10.96 32.71
N ASN A 11 21.37 11.60 31.54
CA ASN A 11 21.05 13.02 31.33
C ASN A 11 20.05 13.20 30.19
N CYS A 12 18.86 13.74 30.47
CA CYS A 12 17.81 13.95 29.48
C CYS A 12 18.04 15.15 28.55
N GLU A 13 18.99 16.02 28.89
CA GLU A 13 19.41 17.14 28.02
C GLU A 13 20.38 16.69 26.93
N LEU A 14 20.92 15.47 27.04
CA LEU A 14 21.88 14.92 26.09
C LEU A 14 21.18 13.88 25.19
N GLN A 15 21.29 14.08 23.88
CA GLN A 15 20.83 13.11 22.88
C GLN A 15 22.01 12.61 22.06
N MET A 16 22.02 11.31 21.76
CA MET A 16 22.93 10.75 20.77
C MET A 16 22.38 11.00 19.38
N VAL A 17 23.15 11.67 18.53
CA VAL A 17 22.79 11.93 17.14
C VAL A 17 23.53 10.96 16.23
N GLY A 18 22.79 10.24 15.40
CA GLY A 18 23.33 9.31 14.41
C GLY A 18 23.73 7.95 14.98
N ASP A 19 24.22 7.09 14.09
CA ASP A 19 24.62 5.73 14.43
C ASP A 19 26.03 5.65 15.03
N GLU A 20 26.28 4.56 15.75
CA GLU A 20 27.60 4.25 16.29
C GLU A 20 28.60 3.99 15.15
N PHE A 21 29.39 5.02 14.80
CA PHE A 21 30.33 5.01 13.67
C PHE A 21 31.39 3.90 13.74
N SER A 22 31.74 3.41 14.94
CA SER A 22 32.71 2.31 15.08
C SER A 22 32.54 1.59 16.41
N ARG A 23 32.11 0.32 16.34
CA ARG A 23 32.13 -0.60 17.49
C ARG A 23 33.54 -1.15 17.66
N LYS A 24 34.19 -0.77 18.75
CA LYS A 24 35.50 -1.31 19.13
C LYS A 24 35.29 -2.50 20.07
N PRO A 25 35.82 -3.70 19.77
CA PRO A 25 35.72 -4.83 20.68
C PRO A 25 36.58 -4.59 21.93
N PHE A 26 36.10 -5.08 23.08
CA PHE A 26 36.87 -5.10 24.31
C PHE A 26 37.70 -6.38 24.38
N ALA A 27 38.96 -6.26 24.81
CA ALA A 27 39.87 -7.37 24.99
C ALA A 27 40.62 -7.25 26.32
N VAL A 28 40.91 -8.39 26.94
CA VAL A 28 41.75 -8.47 28.14
C VAL A 28 43.15 -8.86 27.71
N ALA A 29 44.14 -8.02 28.02
CA ALA A 29 45.53 -8.29 27.71
C ALA A 29 46.21 -9.07 28.84
N VAL A 30 47.07 -10.02 28.47
CA VAL A 30 47.92 -10.80 29.39
C VAL A 30 49.36 -10.79 28.90
N GLN A 31 50.32 -11.05 29.80
CA GLN A 31 51.73 -11.15 29.44
C GLN A 31 51.97 -12.21 28.36
N GLN A 32 52.83 -11.90 27.40
CA GLN A 32 53.19 -12.81 26.31
C GLN A 32 53.82 -14.10 26.87
N GLY A 33 53.36 -15.24 26.36
CA GLY A 33 53.80 -16.57 26.82
C GLY A 33 53.16 -17.05 28.12
N SER A 34 52.25 -16.28 28.73
CA SER A 34 51.55 -16.71 29.94
C SER A 34 50.53 -17.83 29.64
N PRO A 35 50.52 -18.93 30.42
CA PRO A 35 49.51 -20.00 30.28
C PRO A 35 48.09 -19.49 30.61
N LEU A 36 47.97 -18.32 31.23
CA LEU A 36 46.69 -17.72 31.60
C LEU A 36 45.88 -17.25 30.40
N LYS A 37 46.53 -17.00 29.25
CA LYS A 37 45.87 -16.60 28.00
C LYS A 37 44.80 -17.60 27.59
N ASP A 38 45.15 -18.89 27.57
CA ASP A 38 44.26 -19.95 27.09
C ASP A 38 43.15 -20.25 28.10
N SER A 39 43.47 -20.15 29.40
CA SER A 39 42.47 -20.26 30.48
C SER A 39 41.40 -19.16 30.38
N PHE A 40 41.80 -17.90 30.21
CA PHE A 40 40.85 -16.79 30.04
C PHE A 40 40.03 -16.91 28.77
N ASN A 41 40.66 -17.29 27.65
CA ASN A 41 39.94 -17.45 26.38
C ASN A 41 38.84 -18.52 26.50
N ASN A 42 39.17 -19.67 27.07
CA ASN A 42 38.20 -20.74 27.33
C ASN A 42 37.08 -20.30 28.27
N ALA A 43 37.40 -19.58 29.35
CA ALA A 43 36.39 -19.05 30.27
C ALA A 43 35.44 -18.06 29.57
N ILE A 44 35.98 -17.10 28.81
CA ILE A 44 35.17 -16.12 28.06
C ILE A 44 34.25 -16.84 27.06
N LEU A 45 34.77 -17.82 26.32
CA LEU A 45 33.98 -18.62 25.39
C LEU A 45 32.84 -19.37 26.10
N GLN A 46 33.08 -19.93 27.28
CA GLN A 46 32.03 -20.56 28.09
C GLN A 46 30.97 -19.55 28.55
N LEU A 47 31.36 -18.34 28.94
CA LEU A 47 30.42 -17.28 29.32
C LEU A 47 29.57 -16.80 28.13
N LEU A 48 30.17 -16.70 26.93
CA LEU A 48 29.48 -16.38 25.68
C LEU A 48 28.47 -17.47 25.31
N ASN A 49 28.89 -18.74 25.30
CA ASN A 49 28.02 -19.87 24.95
C ASN A 49 26.82 -19.98 25.94
N LYS A 50 27.04 -19.69 27.22
CA LYS A 50 25.99 -19.65 28.24
C LYS A 50 25.16 -18.35 28.25
N ARG A 51 25.40 -17.42 27.31
CA ARG A 51 24.78 -16.08 27.25
C ARG A 51 24.85 -15.27 28.55
N LYS A 52 25.84 -15.54 29.41
CA LYS A 52 25.98 -14.83 30.69
C LYS A 52 26.40 -13.38 30.48
N LEU A 53 27.24 -13.11 29.48
CA LEU A 53 27.66 -11.74 29.15
C LEU A 53 26.49 -10.88 28.64
N GLU A 54 25.56 -11.47 27.89
CA GLU A 54 24.35 -10.77 27.44
C GLU A 54 23.46 -10.39 28.64
N LYS A 55 23.25 -11.32 29.57
CA LYS A 55 22.50 -11.04 30.81
C LYS A 55 23.14 -9.94 31.65
N LEU A 56 24.46 -9.99 31.83
CA LEU A 56 25.19 -8.95 32.56
C LEU A 56 25.09 -7.59 31.87
N LYS A 57 25.19 -7.57 30.53
CA LYS A 57 24.99 -6.36 29.73
C LYS A 57 23.56 -5.82 29.91
N GLU A 58 22.56 -6.68 29.89
CA GLU A 58 21.16 -6.29 30.09
C GLU A 58 20.95 -5.69 31.48
N ILE A 59 21.44 -6.36 32.53
CA ILE A 59 21.37 -5.85 33.91
C ILE A 59 22.05 -4.49 34.00
N TRP A 60 23.25 -4.35 33.45
CA TRP A 60 24.00 -3.10 33.52
C TRP A 60 23.34 -1.94 32.76
N TRP A 61 22.72 -2.18 31.60
CA TRP A 61 22.10 -1.12 30.80
C TRP A 61 20.63 -0.85 31.14
N ASN A 62 19.87 -1.87 31.57
CA ASN A 62 18.43 -1.74 31.80
C ASN A 62 18.08 -1.58 33.27
N GLN A 63 18.83 -2.21 34.19
CA GLN A 63 18.59 -2.19 35.63
C GLN A 63 19.54 -1.22 36.36
N ASN A 64 20.13 -0.27 35.64
CA ASN A 64 21.04 0.71 36.23
C ASN A 64 20.23 1.72 37.07
N PRO A 65 20.55 1.92 38.37
CA PRO A 65 19.82 2.86 39.22
C PRO A 65 19.97 4.32 38.78
N GLU A 66 21.03 4.63 38.03
CA GLU A 66 21.31 5.98 37.52
C GLU A 66 20.58 6.28 36.21
N LYS A 67 19.96 5.25 35.59
CA LYS A 67 19.20 5.42 34.35
C LYS A 67 18.01 6.32 34.62
N LYS A 68 17.98 7.50 33.99
CA LYS A 68 16.81 8.38 34.05
C LYS A 68 15.80 7.94 32.99
N ILE A 69 14.53 7.98 33.38
CA ILE A 69 13.42 7.82 32.43
C ILE A 69 13.20 9.21 31.83
N CYS A 70 13.84 9.45 30.70
CA CYS A 70 13.60 10.65 29.93
C CYS A 70 12.36 10.43 29.08
N GLU A 71 11.41 11.35 29.17
CA GLU A 71 10.28 11.43 28.24
C GLU A 71 10.87 11.80 26.89
N LYS A 72 11.11 10.79 26.06
CA LYS A 72 11.58 11.05 24.70
C LYS A 72 10.44 11.76 23.98
N PRO A 73 10.68 12.91 23.33
CA PRO A 73 9.71 13.46 22.39
C PRO A 73 9.44 12.49 21.21
N ASP A 74 10.24 11.41 21.10
CA ASP A 74 10.25 10.42 20.04
C ASP A 74 9.46 9.13 20.34
N ASP A 75 8.49 9.12 21.27
CA ASP A 75 7.46 8.05 21.32
C ASP A 75 6.52 8.06 20.09
N GLN A 76 6.99 8.65 18.99
CA GLN A 76 6.33 8.78 17.70
C GLN A 76 7.19 8.23 16.55
N ALA A 77 8.17 7.33 16.77
CA ALA A 77 9.05 6.94 15.63
C ALA A 77 9.63 5.51 15.57
N ASP A 78 9.36 4.56 16.47
CA ASP A 78 10.01 3.23 16.41
C ASP A 78 9.15 2.07 15.84
N GLY A 79 7.99 2.37 15.26
CA GLY A 79 7.20 1.43 14.48
C GLY A 79 6.28 2.20 13.57
N ILE A 80 6.04 1.70 12.35
CA ILE A 80 5.21 2.29 11.27
C ILE A 80 4.13 3.22 11.86
N SER A 81 4.48 4.50 12.03
CA SER A 81 3.66 5.40 12.81
C SER A 81 2.42 5.73 12.00
N ILE A 82 1.26 5.67 12.63
CA ILE A 82 -0.05 5.98 12.03
C ILE A 82 -0.04 7.37 11.37
N HIS A 83 0.85 8.26 11.81
CA HIS A 83 1.07 9.57 11.22
C HIS A 83 1.62 9.50 9.78
N ASN A 84 2.56 8.58 9.52
CA ASN A 84 3.21 8.45 8.21
C ASN A 84 2.34 7.69 7.19
N ILE A 85 1.50 6.75 7.65
CA ILE A 85 0.54 6.03 6.77
C ILE A 85 -0.71 6.86 6.47
N GLY A 86 -0.91 8.00 7.15
CA GLY A 86 -2.03 8.91 6.95
C GLY A 86 -2.14 9.45 5.51
N GLY A 87 -1.01 9.59 4.80
CA GLY A 87 -1.00 10.05 3.41
C GLY A 87 -1.77 9.14 2.45
N VAL A 88 -1.69 7.82 2.65
CA VAL A 88 -2.39 6.83 1.79
C VAL A 88 -3.90 6.94 1.94
N PHE A 89 -4.39 7.11 3.17
CA PHE A 89 -5.83 7.27 3.41
C PHE A 89 -6.38 8.53 2.75
N ILE A 90 -5.65 9.65 2.81
CA ILE A 90 -6.05 10.90 2.15
C ILE A 90 -6.15 10.72 0.63
N VAL A 91 -5.17 10.08 0.00
CA VAL A 91 -5.19 9.83 -1.46
C VAL A 91 -6.39 8.96 -1.85
N ILE A 92 -6.72 7.93 -1.05
CA ILE A 92 -7.89 7.07 -1.28
C ILE A 92 -9.18 7.87 -1.19
N PHE A 93 -9.36 8.69 -0.14
CA PHE A 93 -10.55 9.53 0.01
C PHE A 93 -10.73 10.52 -1.14
N VAL A 94 -9.65 11.17 -1.58
CA VAL A 94 -9.67 12.09 -2.73
C VAL A 94 -10.03 11.34 -4.01
N GLY A 95 -9.46 10.14 -4.23
CA GLY A 95 -9.78 9.31 -5.39
C GLY A 95 -11.26 8.91 -5.44
N ILE A 96 -11.83 8.49 -4.30
CA ILE A 96 -13.25 8.15 -4.20
C ILE A 96 -14.12 9.39 -4.46
N ALA A 97 -13.79 10.53 -3.85
CA ALA A 97 -14.55 11.77 -4.04
C ALA A 97 -14.56 12.21 -5.51
N LEU A 98 -13.40 12.20 -6.17
CA LEU A 98 -13.30 12.54 -7.59
C LEU A 98 -14.10 11.57 -8.46
N ALA A 99 -14.02 10.26 -8.20
CA ALA A 99 -14.81 9.26 -8.94
C ALA A 99 -16.32 9.47 -8.78
N CYS A 100 -16.79 9.80 -7.58
CA CYS A 100 -18.19 10.13 -7.34
C CYS A 100 -18.62 11.41 -8.09
N ILE A 101 -17.76 12.43 -8.10
CA ILE A 101 -18.02 13.69 -8.81
C ILE A 101 -18.09 13.46 -10.32
N THR A 102 -17.16 12.70 -10.90
CA THR A 102 -17.16 12.40 -12.34
C THR A 102 -18.41 11.62 -12.74
N LEU A 103 -18.81 10.61 -11.95
CA LEU A 103 -20.05 9.86 -12.16
C LEU A 103 -21.29 10.75 -12.08
N ALA A 104 -21.36 11.63 -11.08
CA ALA A 104 -22.47 12.55 -10.92
C ALA A 104 -22.55 13.56 -12.08
N PHE A 105 -21.40 14.06 -12.53
CA PHE A 105 -21.30 14.99 -13.66
C PHE A 105 -21.73 14.33 -14.97
N GLU A 106 -21.25 13.12 -15.27
CA GLU A 106 -21.67 12.36 -16.45
C GLU A 106 -23.17 12.08 -16.43
N TYR A 107 -23.71 11.65 -15.28
CA TYR A 107 -25.14 11.40 -15.12
C TYR A 107 -25.97 12.67 -15.34
N TRP A 108 -25.54 13.80 -14.77
CA TRP A 108 -26.19 15.09 -14.95
C TRP A 108 -26.10 15.56 -16.40
N TRP A 109 -24.92 15.47 -17.01
CA TRP A 109 -24.70 15.85 -18.41
C TRP A 109 -25.56 15.00 -19.35
N MET A 110 -25.64 13.69 -19.14
CA MET A 110 -26.47 12.79 -19.94
C MET A 110 -27.97 13.05 -19.73
N LYS A 111 -28.38 13.50 -18.54
CA LYS A 111 -29.77 13.89 -18.24
C LYS A 111 -30.15 15.24 -18.86
N TYR A 112 -29.25 16.22 -18.84
CA TYR A 112 -29.52 17.59 -19.33
C TYR A 112 -29.22 17.76 -20.82
N LYS A 113 -28.29 16.99 -21.39
CA LYS A 113 -28.03 16.95 -22.84
C LYS A 113 -29.01 16.05 -23.60
N LYS A 114 -30.17 15.76 -23.00
CA LYS A 114 -31.40 15.52 -23.77
C LYS A 114 -32.12 16.86 -24.01
N PRO A 115 -31.80 17.61 -25.08
CA PRO A 115 -32.91 18.02 -25.91
C PRO A 115 -33.63 16.74 -26.35
N LYS A 116 -34.96 16.78 -26.30
CA LYS A 116 -35.80 15.93 -27.14
C LYS A 116 -35.23 15.89 -28.56
N ASP A 117 -35.35 14.76 -29.25
CA ASP A 117 -35.14 14.59 -30.70
C ASP A 117 -33.83 13.94 -31.19
N ASP A 118 -33.52 12.73 -30.69
CA ASP A 118 -32.74 11.77 -31.50
C ASP A 118 -33.40 10.37 -31.54
N SER A 119 -34.25 10.07 -30.57
CA SER A 119 -35.12 8.89 -30.61
C SER A 119 -36.19 8.99 -31.72
N ASP A 120 -36.66 10.19 -32.06
CA ASP A 120 -37.69 10.40 -33.08
C ASP A 120 -37.09 10.37 -34.50
N SER A 121 -35.86 10.88 -34.65
CA SER A 121 -35.07 10.79 -35.89
C SER A 121 -34.69 9.33 -36.24
N VAL A 122 -34.33 8.52 -35.24
CA VAL A 122 -33.99 7.10 -35.42
C VAL A 122 -35.25 6.25 -35.66
N ASN A 123 -36.34 6.49 -34.91
CA ASN A 123 -37.59 5.75 -35.11
C ASN A 123 -38.25 6.05 -36.46
N SER A 124 -38.22 7.30 -36.94
CA SER A 124 -38.76 7.64 -38.27
C SER A 124 -37.97 6.95 -39.40
N LYS A 125 -36.64 6.90 -39.32
CA LYS A 125 -35.79 6.16 -40.28
C LYS A 125 -36.05 4.65 -40.26
N ILE A 126 -36.20 4.07 -39.07
CA ILE A 126 -36.53 2.64 -38.91
C ILE A 126 -37.95 2.35 -39.45
N PHE A 127 -38.91 3.24 -39.23
CA PHE A 127 -40.29 3.11 -39.71
C PHE A 127 -40.39 3.25 -41.23
N GLU A 128 -39.68 4.21 -41.83
CA GLU A 128 -39.55 4.36 -43.28
C GLU A 128 -38.93 3.13 -43.94
N HIS A 129 -37.83 2.61 -43.36
CA HIS A 129 -37.19 1.41 -43.86
C HIS A 129 -38.15 0.21 -43.78
N ARG A 130 -38.86 0.04 -42.66
CA ARG A 130 -39.88 -1.02 -42.50
C ARG A 130 -41.02 -0.89 -43.52
N ARG A 131 -41.50 0.32 -43.82
CA ARG A 131 -42.51 0.56 -44.88
C ARG A 131 -42.00 0.18 -46.27
N LYS A 132 -40.73 0.47 -46.60
CA LYS A 132 -40.11 0.04 -47.87
C LYS A 132 -40.07 -1.47 -48.00
N TRP A 133 -39.65 -2.18 -46.95
CA TRP A 133 -39.60 -3.64 -46.94
C TRP A 133 -41.00 -4.27 -47.04
N SER A 134 -42.02 -3.68 -46.41
CA SER A 134 -43.42 -4.15 -46.53
C SER A 134 -43.96 -4.01 -47.96
N ARG A 135 -43.73 -2.88 -48.64
CA ARG A 135 -44.13 -2.74 -50.06
C ARG A 135 -43.38 -3.70 -50.97
N GLN A 136 -42.13 -4.05 -50.62
CA GLN A 136 -41.32 -4.98 -51.39
C GLN A 136 -41.65 -6.46 -51.11
N SER A 137 -42.18 -6.79 -49.93
CA SER A 137 -42.71 -8.13 -49.63
C SER A 137 -44.03 -8.39 -50.35
N ASP A 138 -44.91 -7.39 -50.45
CA ASP A 138 -46.19 -7.54 -51.15
C ASP A 138 -46.01 -7.71 -52.67
N THR A 139 -45.03 -7.04 -53.28
CA THR A 139 -44.71 -7.23 -54.70
C THR A 139 -44.09 -8.60 -54.98
N LYS A 140 -43.27 -9.15 -54.07
CA LYS A 140 -42.76 -10.53 -54.21
C LYS A 140 -43.84 -11.59 -54.03
N HIS A 141 -44.85 -11.35 -53.19
CA HIS A 141 -45.94 -12.30 -52.98
C HIS A 141 -46.96 -12.29 -54.14
N VAL A 142 -47.21 -11.12 -54.75
CA VAL A 142 -48.05 -11.03 -55.97
C VAL A 142 -47.40 -11.78 -57.15
N SER A 143 -46.08 -11.67 -57.35
CA SER A 143 -45.39 -12.42 -58.41
C SER A 143 -45.40 -13.94 -58.19
N SER A 144 -45.40 -14.43 -56.94
CA SER A 144 -45.44 -15.88 -56.67
C SER A 144 -46.85 -16.49 -56.77
N VAL A 145 -47.91 -15.68 -56.63
CA VAL A 145 -49.31 -16.14 -56.73
C VAL A 145 -49.79 -16.12 -58.19
N THR A 146 -49.26 -15.23 -59.04
CA THR A 146 -49.58 -15.23 -60.49
C THR A 146 -48.98 -16.40 -61.27
N ASP A 147 -47.88 -17.02 -60.80
CA ASP A 147 -47.27 -18.18 -61.47
C ASP A 147 -47.88 -19.54 -61.04
N VAL A 148 -48.65 -19.59 -59.94
CA VAL A 148 -49.32 -20.83 -59.49
C VAL A 148 -50.76 -20.95 -60.03
N ALA A 149 -51.39 -19.84 -60.42
CA ALA A 149 -52.76 -19.83 -60.94
C ALA A 149 -52.89 -20.24 -62.43
N SER A 150 -51.80 -20.56 -63.12
CA SER A 150 -51.80 -20.96 -64.54
C SER A 150 -51.58 -22.46 -64.79
N SER A 151 -51.58 -23.33 -63.77
CA SER A 151 -51.42 -24.79 -63.96
C SER A 151 -52.48 -25.67 -63.27
N THR A 152 -53.57 -25.08 -62.78
CA THR A 152 -54.74 -25.84 -62.32
C THR A 152 -56.03 -25.22 -62.86
N ASN A 153 -56.22 -25.26 -64.18
CA ASN A 153 -57.51 -25.23 -64.85
C ASN A 153 -57.31 -25.68 -66.31
N PHE A 154 -57.60 -26.96 -66.54
CA PHE A 154 -57.74 -27.68 -67.82
C PHE A 154 -56.49 -27.89 -68.68
#